data_AF-M0ECW1-F1
#
_entry.id   AF-M0ECW1-F1
#
_cell.length_a   1.000
_cell.length_b   1.000
_cell.length_c   1.000
_cell.angle_alpha   90.00
_cell.angle_beta   90.00
_cell.angle_gamma   90.00
#
_symmetry.space_group_name_H-M   'P 1'
#
loop_
_entity.id
_entity.type
_entity.pdbx_description
1 polymer ?
#
loop_
_entity_poly.entity_id
_entity_poly.type
_entity_poly.pdbx_seq_one_letter_code
_entity_poly.pdbx_strand_id
1 'polypeptide(L)'
;MRRLTRSELASRVGPRPPSDAFWRRAIDRGEAALGVGAEALNGGEPDADDGPREPLDTGDIVDVGDRAFVVVDAERTDGGGRVYRIELVADRDGD
;
A
#
# COMPACT_ATOMS: atom_id res chain seq x y z
N MET A 1 -1.34 -1.21 -12.46
CA MET A 1 -2.71 -1.54 -12.01
C MET A 1 -2.81 -3.01 -11.67
N ARG A 2 -2.54 -3.31 -10.42
CA ARG A 2 -2.72 -4.59 -9.76
C ARG A 2 -3.71 -4.39 -8.61
N ARG A 3 -4.53 -5.40 -8.34
CA ARG A 3 -5.37 -5.47 -7.14
C ARG A 3 -4.65 -6.31 -6.09
N LEU A 4 -4.67 -5.83 -4.87
CA LEU A 4 -3.90 -6.31 -3.73
C LEU A 4 -4.83 -6.47 -2.55
N THR A 5 -4.91 -7.65 -1.96
CA THR A 5 -5.61 -7.78 -0.67
C THR A 5 -4.76 -7.19 0.47
N ARG A 6 -5.39 -6.83 1.59
CA ARG A 6 -4.68 -6.43 2.82
C ARG A 6 -3.57 -7.41 3.22
N SER A 7 -3.81 -8.72 3.06
CA SER A 7 -2.84 -9.77 3.39
C SER A 7 -1.66 -9.80 2.42
N GLU A 8 -1.91 -9.64 1.12
CA GLU A 8 -0.83 -9.51 0.13
C GLU A 8 -0.03 -8.23 0.32
N LEU A 9 -0.71 -7.11 0.62
CA LEU A 9 -0.06 -5.86 0.96
C LEU A 9 0.84 -6.05 2.19
N ALA A 10 0.33 -6.68 3.25
CA ALA A 10 1.11 -7.00 4.45
C ALA A 10 2.34 -7.88 4.13
N SER A 11 2.18 -8.85 3.23
CA SER A 11 3.29 -9.70 2.77
C SER A 11 4.36 -8.92 2.00
N ARG A 12 3.98 -7.85 1.29
CA ARG A 12 4.91 -7.03 0.48
C ARG A 12 5.56 -5.88 1.25
N VAL A 13 4.86 -5.28 2.21
CA VAL A 13 5.41 -4.21 3.06
C VAL A 13 6.20 -4.77 4.26
N GLY A 14 6.43 -6.09 4.28
CA GLY A 14 7.37 -6.73 5.20
C GLY A 14 6.96 -6.61 6.67
N PRO A 15 7.93 -6.52 7.61
CA PRO A 15 7.72 -6.75 9.05
C PRO A 15 6.82 -5.71 9.75
N ARG A 16 6.44 -4.63 9.06
CA ARG A 16 5.57 -3.57 9.59
C ARG A 16 4.32 -3.40 8.75
N PRO A 17 3.41 -4.39 8.77
CA PRO A 17 2.13 -4.25 8.08
C PRO A 17 1.28 -3.14 8.72
N PRO A 18 0.49 -2.41 7.92
CA PRO A 18 -0.42 -1.39 8.43
C PRO A 18 -1.43 -2.00 9.41
N SER A 19 -1.50 -1.40 10.60
CA SER A 19 -2.38 -1.84 11.68
C SER A 19 -3.86 -1.61 11.36
N ASP A 20 -4.75 -2.34 12.04
CA ASP A 20 -6.20 -2.16 11.85
C ASP A 20 -6.67 -0.73 12.17
N ALA A 21 -6.10 -0.11 13.20
CA ALA A 21 -6.38 1.28 13.56
C ALA A 21 -6.02 2.27 12.44
N PHE A 22 -4.96 1.99 11.67
CA PHE A 22 -4.61 2.78 10.49
C PHE A 22 -5.71 2.67 9.43
N TRP A 23 -6.16 1.45 9.13
CA TRP A 23 -7.23 1.22 8.16
C TRP A 23 -8.55 1.86 8.57
N ARG A 24 -8.94 1.76 9.84
CA ARG A 24 -10.15 2.43 10.35
C ARG A 24 -10.07 3.95 10.16
N ARG A 25 -8.90 4.54 10.42
CA ARG A 25 -8.68 5.98 10.21
C ARG A 25 -8.66 6.35 8.72
N ALA A 26 -8.11 5.50 7.87
CA ALA A 26 -8.11 5.67 6.42
C ALA A 26 -9.55 5.65 5.87
N ILE A 27 -10.38 4.72 6.35
CA ILE A 27 -11.80 4.61 5.97
C ILE A 27 -12.58 5.84 6.45
N ASP A 28 -12.36 6.28 7.70
CA ASP A 28 -13.03 7.44 8.28
C ASP A 28 -12.71 8.74 7.53
N ARG A 29 -11.44 8.92 7.12
CA ARG A 29 -11.02 10.10 6.33
C ARG A 29 -11.28 9.98 4.83
N GLY A 30 -11.41 8.78 4.29
CA GLY A 30 -11.39 8.53 2.85
C GLY A 30 -10.00 8.63 2.21
N GLU A 31 -8.95 8.93 2.96
CA GLU A 31 -7.57 8.99 2.48
C GLU A 31 -6.59 8.57 3.58
N ALA A 32 -5.42 8.05 3.18
CA ALA A 32 -4.32 7.76 4.09
C ALA A 32 -2.95 7.78 3.41
N ALA A 33 -1.90 7.87 4.23
CA ALA A 33 -0.52 7.78 3.80
C ALA A 33 0.12 6.52 4.40
N LEU A 34 0.43 5.55 3.54
CA LEU A 34 1.08 4.29 3.92
C LEU A 34 2.60 4.45 3.84
N GLY A 35 3.25 4.57 4.99
CA GLY A 35 4.71 4.58 5.09
C GLY A 35 5.29 3.15 5.04
N VAL A 36 6.17 2.92 4.09
CA VAL A 36 6.92 1.68 3.89
C VAL A 36 8.40 1.97 4.13
N GLY A 37 8.98 1.31 5.13
CA GLY A 37 10.39 1.49 5.47
C GLY A 37 11.32 0.92 4.40
N ALA A 38 12.57 1.41 4.36
CA ALA A 38 13.60 0.87 3.47
C ALA A 38 13.78 -0.65 3.63
N GLU A 39 13.62 -1.15 4.86
CA GLU A 39 13.65 -2.58 5.19
C GLU A 39 12.65 -3.42 4.38
N ALA A 40 11.48 -2.88 4.07
CA ALA A 40 10.46 -3.55 3.28
C ALA A 40 10.70 -3.44 1.77
N LEU A 41 11.33 -2.35 1.33
CA LEU A 41 11.75 -2.15 -0.06
C LEU A 41 12.96 -3.01 -0.44
N ASN A 42 13.80 -3.34 0.55
CA ASN A 42 15.03 -4.13 0.37
C ASN A 42 14.90 -5.56 0.96
N GLY A 43 13.77 -5.91 1.55
CA GLY A 43 13.57 -7.12 2.36
C GLY A 43 13.04 -8.33 1.62
N GLY A 44 12.87 -8.26 0.29
CA GLY A 44 12.84 -9.48 -0.51
C GLY A 44 14.24 -10.07 -0.49
N GLU A 45 14.39 -11.31 0.00
CA GLU A 45 15.62 -12.06 -0.20
C GLU A 45 16.02 -11.95 -1.69
N PRO A 46 17.31 -11.81 -2.03
CA PRO A 46 17.75 -11.73 -3.41
C PRO A 46 17.63 -13.12 -4.06
N ASP A 47 16.40 -13.61 -4.24
CA ASP A 47 16.12 -14.61 -5.26
C ASP A 47 16.40 -13.92 -6.59
N ALA A 48 17.51 -14.36 -7.18
CA ALA A 48 18.01 -13.88 -8.45
C ALA A 48 16.88 -13.83 -9.50
N ASP A 49 16.82 -12.72 -10.23
CA ASP A 49 16.01 -12.47 -11.44
C ASP A 49 14.75 -11.60 -11.30
N ASP A 50 14.49 -10.98 -10.15
CA ASP A 50 13.51 -9.89 -10.08
C ASP A 50 14.15 -8.65 -9.46
N GLY A 51 14.44 -7.66 -10.30
CA GLY A 51 14.97 -6.35 -9.88
C GLY A 51 14.07 -5.70 -8.81
N PRO A 52 14.49 -4.59 -8.17
CA PRO A 52 13.79 -4.00 -7.03
C PRO A 52 12.34 -3.68 -7.39
N ARG A 53 11.42 -4.62 -7.12
CA ARG A 53 9.99 -4.43 -7.33
C ARG A 53 9.50 -3.58 -6.19
N GLU A 54 9.14 -2.35 -6.53
CA GLU A 54 8.40 -1.48 -5.63
C GLU A 54 7.16 -2.24 -5.12
N PRO A 55 6.89 -2.28 -3.81
CA PRO A 55 5.82 -3.11 -3.25
C PRO A 55 4.42 -2.66 -3.68
N LEU A 56 4.27 -1.39 -4.04
CA LEU A 56 3.08 -0.81 -4.64
C LEU A 56 3.48 0.15 -5.76
N ASP A 57 2.61 0.27 -6.77
CA ASP A 57 2.71 1.26 -7.83
C ASP A 57 1.51 2.22 -7.79
N THR A 58 1.66 3.41 -8.39
CA THR A 58 0.54 4.35 -8.51
C THR A 58 -0.54 3.76 -9.42
N GLY A 59 -1.79 3.80 -8.96
CA GLY A 59 -2.94 3.16 -9.59
C GLY A 59 -3.16 1.70 -9.17
N ASP A 60 -2.35 1.14 -8.27
CA ASP A 60 -2.69 -0.13 -7.62
C ASP A 60 -3.85 0.04 -6.64
N ILE A 61 -4.67 -1.00 -6.50
CA ILE A 61 -5.86 -0.98 -5.64
C ILE A 61 -5.64 -1.99 -4.50
N VAL A 62 -5.84 -1.54 -3.27
CA VAL A 62 -5.75 -2.31 -2.04
C VAL A 62 -7.16 -2.60 -1.50
N ASP A 63 -7.56 -3.86 -1.52
CA ASP A 63 -8.81 -4.36 -0.95
C ASP A 63 -8.65 -4.59 0.57
N VAL A 64 -9.43 -3.86 1.35
CA VAL A 64 -9.45 -3.82 2.81
C VAL A 64 -10.84 -4.18 3.31
N GLY A 65 -11.13 -5.49 3.37
CA GLY A 65 -12.46 -5.98 3.71
C GLY A 65 -13.46 -5.60 2.63
N ASP A 66 -14.51 -4.86 2.99
CA ASP A 66 -15.55 -4.39 2.07
C ASP A 66 -15.23 -3.06 1.37
N ARG A 67 -14.01 -2.53 1.56
CA ARG A 67 -13.58 -1.24 1.01
C ARG A 67 -12.32 -1.41 0.19
N ALA A 68 -12.18 -0.64 -0.88
CA ALA A 68 -10.99 -0.62 -1.71
C ALA A 68 -10.32 0.75 -1.63
N PHE A 69 -9.00 0.80 -1.68
CA PHE A 69 -8.20 2.03 -1.71
C PHE A 69 -7.30 2.03 -2.93
N VAL A 70 -7.23 3.12 -3.68
CA VAL A 70 -6.31 3.26 -4.81
C VAL A 70 -5.08 4.06 -4.40
N VAL A 71 -3.89 3.61 -4.78
CA VAL A 71 -2.66 4.38 -4.64
C VAL A 71 -2.69 5.51 -5.65
N VAL A 72 -2.68 6.75 -5.18
CA VAL A 72 -2.71 7.94 -6.05
C VAL A 72 -1.35 8.62 -6.16
N ASP A 73 -0.49 8.39 -5.18
CA ASP A 73 0.85 8.98 -5.16
C ASP A 73 1.85 8.10 -4.41
N ALA A 74 3.13 8.23 -4.76
CA ALA A 74 4.21 7.47 -4.15
C ALA A 74 5.45 8.36 -4.02
N GLU A 75 5.76 8.80 -2.81
CA GLU A 75 6.90 9.66 -2.51
C GLU A 75 8.02 8.88 -1.84
N ARG A 76 9.28 9.17 -2.18
CA ARG A 76 10.45 8.55 -1.54
C ARG A 76 10.83 9.34 -0.29
N THR A 77 11.06 8.64 0.82
CA THR A 77 11.55 9.28 2.05
C THR A 77 13.08 9.34 2.05
N ASP A 78 13.65 10.35 2.71
CA ASP A 78 15.11 10.50 2.89
C ASP A 78 15.75 9.28 3.56
N GLY A 79 14.99 8.56 4.40
CA GLY A 79 15.42 7.32 5.06
C GLY A 79 15.47 6.09 4.14
N GLY A 80 15.31 6.26 2.82
CA GLY A 80 15.30 5.18 1.85
C GLY A 80 14.00 4.37 1.82
N GLY A 81 12.95 4.84 2.51
CA GLY A 81 11.60 4.27 2.46
C GLY A 81 10.74 4.95 1.38
N ARG A 82 9.45 4.64 1.38
CA ARG A 82 8.43 5.28 0.55
C ARG A 82 7.16 5.54 1.32
N VAL A 83 6.48 6.63 0.99
CA VAL A 83 5.13 6.93 1.46
C VAL A 83 4.20 6.85 0.28
N TYR A 84 3.25 5.92 0.33
CA TYR A 84 2.21 5.79 -0.68
C TYR A 84 0.96 6.51 -0.19
N ARG A 85 0.47 7.51 -0.92
CA ARG A 85 -0.83 8.10 -0.67
C ARG A 85 -1.90 7.22 -1.30
N ILE A 86 -2.87 6.83 -0.49
CA ILE A 86 -4.00 6.03 -0.91
C ILE A 86 -5.29 6.80 -0.65
N GLU A 87 -6.24 6.65 -1.56
CA GLU A 87 -7.58 7.23 -1.44
C GLU A 87 -8.62 6.13 -1.52
N LEU A 88 -9.68 6.26 -0.72
CA LEU A 88 -10.78 5.33 -0.71
C LEU A 88 -11.44 5.36 -2.10
N VAL A 89 -11.47 4.21 -2.76
CA VAL A 89 -12.33 4.00 -3.92
C VAL A 89 -13.75 3.99 -3.37
N ALA A 90 -14.43 5.13 -3.46
CA ALA A 90 -15.87 5.14 -3.32
C ALA A 90 -16.40 4.14 -4.35
N ASP A 91 -17.15 3.15 -3.88
CA ASP A 91 -18.00 2.40 -4.79
C ASP A 91 -18.79 3.47 -5.57
N ARG A 92 -18.89 3.31 -6.89
CA ARG A 92 -19.91 4.04 -7.62
C ARG A 92 -21.24 3.47 -7.12
N ASP A 93 -21.67 3.91 -5.94
CA ASP A 93 -23.07 3.86 -5.55
C ASP A 93 -23.82 4.52 -6.70
N GLY A 94 -24.64 3.69 -7.34
CA GLY A 94 -25.15 3.91 -8.67
C GLY A 94 -25.93 5.21 -8.83
N ASP A 95 -25.89 5.71 -10.05
CA ASP A 95 -26.99 6.46 -10.65
C ASP A 95 -27.40 5.74 -11.92
#